data_AF-A0A9E2UZC6-F1
#
_entry.id   AF-A0A9E2UZC6-F1
#
_cell.length_a   1.000
_cell.length_b   1.000
_cell.length_c   1.000
_cell.angle_alpha   90.00
_cell.angle_beta   90.00
_cell.angle_gamma   90.00
#
_symmetry.space_group_name_H-M   'P 1'
#
loop_
_entity.id
_entity.type
_entity.pdbx_description
1 polymer ?
#
loop_
_entity_poly.entity_id
_entity_poly.type
_entity_poly.pdbx_seq_one_letter_code
_entity_poly.pdbx_strand_id
1 'polypeptide(L)'
;MGKKKEVKNIADQCAKLKVELRQLALPRLEKKWVVAEKEFSKPETAALEFFLQRGYIGTCCEGGPLLLLLKSMIFRFLVKINIFQDRTDAIQRFLEAQLTIHKNKKKQFISSIIQANRNETIDNFREIYANSFVKDYYKGVSEDVVMGLYDSLGIKLLSEILSRFMTDPYSYRAGWPDLTIVKDNQITLIEVKTTDAFHDSQLRIIKDFIQPHSLPFFVLQIVKAPGPVANYAFQ
;
A
#
# COMPACT_ATOMS: atom_id res chain seq x y z
N MET A 1 16.97 -35.63 15.23
CA MET A 1 17.72 -34.35 15.15
C MET A 1 16.84 -33.34 14.41
N GLY A 2 15.98 -32.62 15.15
CA GLY A 2 15.10 -31.61 14.54
C GLY A 2 15.93 -30.41 14.10
N LYS A 3 15.93 -30.10 12.81
CA LYS A 3 16.49 -28.83 12.31
C LYS A 3 15.73 -27.69 13.00
N LYS A 4 16.38 -27.00 13.95
CA LYS A 4 15.89 -25.71 14.45
C LYS A 4 15.71 -24.82 13.22
N LYS A 5 14.46 -24.44 12.91
CA LYS A 5 14.18 -23.40 11.92
C LYS A 5 14.90 -22.15 12.42
N GLU A 6 15.96 -21.77 11.72
CA GLU A 6 16.67 -20.54 11.97
C GLU A 6 15.65 -19.40 11.81
N VAL A 7 15.26 -18.77 12.93
CA VAL A 7 14.43 -17.57 12.89
C VAL A 7 15.31 -16.49 12.30
N LYS A 8 15.25 -16.33 10.98
CA LYS A 8 16.01 -15.30 10.27
C LYS A 8 15.58 -13.94 10.82
N ASN A 9 16.49 -13.23 11.47
CA ASN A 9 16.27 -11.87 11.94
C ASN A 9 15.87 -10.98 10.75
N ILE A 10 14.90 -10.08 10.93
CA ILE A 10 14.46 -9.14 9.89
C ILE A 10 15.64 -8.35 9.29
N ALA A 11 16.66 -8.04 10.10
CA ALA A 11 17.90 -7.41 9.62
C ALA A 11 18.60 -8.24 8.54
N ASP A 12 18.75 -9.55 8.75
CA ASP A 12 19.38 -10.44 7.77
C ASP A 12 18.54 -10.56 6.49
N GLN A 13 17.20 -10.53 6.62
CA GLN A 13 16.31 -10.55 5.47
C GLN A 13 16.41 -9.25 4.67
N CYS A 14 16.42 -8.10 5.33
CA CYS A 14 16.58 -6.79 4.69
C CYS A 14 17.93 -6.70 3.96
N ALA A 15 19.02 -7.13 4.60
CA ALA A 15 20.35 -7.18 4.00
C ALA A 15 20.39 -8.07 2.74
N LYS A 16 19.77 -9.25 2.79
CA LYS A 16 19.66 -10.16 1.62
C LYS A 16 18.83 -9.57 0.48
N LEU A 17 17.76 -8.85 0.82
CA LEU A 17 16.90 -8.18 -0.15
C LEU A 17 17.47 -6.83 -0.60
N LYS A 18 18.56 -6.34 0.00
CA LYS A 18 19.11 -4.99 -0.22
C LYS A 18 18.05 -3.90 -0.06
N VAL A 19 17.18 -4.04 0.94
CA VAL A 19 16.20 -3.02 1.32
C VAL A 19 16.65 -2.33 2.61
N GLU A 20 16.37 -1.04 2.71
CA GLU A 20 16.71 -0.25 3.89
C GLU A 20 15.88 -0.71 5.11
N LEU A 21 16.55 -0.86 6.26
CA LEU A 21 15.93 -1.13 7.54
C LEU A 21 16.17 0.08 8.45
N ARG A 22 15.09 0.70 8.92
CA ARG A 22 15.09 1.77 9.91
C ARG A 22 14.48 1.29 11.21
N GLN A 23 14.90 1.86 12.33
CA GLN A 23 14.33 1.53 13.63
C GLN A 23 13.61 2.73 14.24
N LEU A 24 12.43 2.45 14.80
CA LEU A 24 11.67 3.43 15.56
C LEU A 24 11.42 2.90 16.97
N ALA A 25 12.01 3.57 17.95
CA ALA A 25 11.73 3.30 19.35
C ALA A 25 10.42 3.97 19.75
N LEU A 26 9.41 3.18 20.16
CA LEU A 26 8.16 3.68 20.71
C LEU A 26 7.95 3.19 22.14
N PRO A 27 7.43 4.04 23.05
CA PRO A 27 6.96 3.60 24.34
C PRO A 27 5.84 2.55 24.18
N ARG A 28 5.81 1.60 25.11
CA ARG A 28 4.78 0.55 25.13
C ARG A 28 4.22 0.37 26.53
N LEU A 29 2.97 0.78 26.73
CA LEU A 29 2.22 0.69 27.99
C LEU A 29 1.07 -0.31 27.81
N GLU A 30 0.90 -1.23 28.77
CA GLU A 30 -0.20 -2.22 28.75
C GLU A 30 -0.41 -2.91 27.38
N LYS A 31 0.70 -3.29 26.74
CA LYS A 31 0.78 -3.91 25.39
C LYS A 31 0.41 -2.99 24.22
N LYS A 32 0.01 -1.74 24.44
CA LYS A 32 -0.24 -0.73 23.41
C LYS A 32 0.98 0.15 23.17
N TRP A 33 1.17 0.56 21.93
CA TRP A 33 2.17 1.53 21.54
C TRP A 33 1.67 2.94 21.81
N VAL A 34 2.54 3.84 22.27
CA VAL A 34 2.15 5.22 22.59
C VAL A 34 2.88 6.19 21.66
N VAL A 35 2.12 7.05 20.99
CA VAL A 35 2.64 8.11 20.11
C VAL A 35 1.83 9.37 20.38
N ALA A 36 2.51 10.47 20.72
CA ALA A 36 1.85 11.77 21.01
C ALA A 36 0.64 11.61 21.95
N GLU A 37 0.84 10.92 23.08
CA GLU A 37 -0.18 10.66 24.12
C GLU A 37 -1.38 9.79 23.68
N LYS A 38 -1.40 9.30 22.44
CA LYS A 38 -2.40 8.35 21.94
C LYS A 38 -1.90 6.92 22.02
N GLU A 39 -2.81 6.01 22.34
CA GLU A 39 -2.53 4.58 22.43
C GLU A 39 -3.00 3.81 21.20
N PHE A 40 -2.15 2.90 20.71
CA PHE A 40 -2.41 2.09 19.52
C PHE A 40 -2.19 0.62 19.83
N SER A 41 -3.18 -0.22 19.53
CA SER A 41 -3.08 -1.67 19.68
C SER A 41 -2.19 -2.31 18.61
N LYS A 42 -2.12 -1.69 17.44
CA LYS A 42 -1.38 -2.17 16.27
C LYS A 42 -0.11 -1.34 16.04
N PRO A 43 1.04 -1.97 15.78
CA PRO A 43 2.29 -1.24 15.48
C PRO A 43 2.17 -0.36 14.22
N GLU A 44 1.44 -0.81 13.20
CA GLU A 44 1.29 -0.11 11.93
C GLU A 44 0.56 1.22 12.10
N THR A 45 -0.52 1.25 12.91
CA THR A 45 -1.26 2.49 13.18
C THR A 45 -0.47 3.45 14.07
N ALA A 46 0.38 2.94 14.97
CA ALA A 46 1.31 3.74 15.74
C ALA A 46 2.38 4.39 14.84
N ALA A 47 2.96 3.63 13.91
CA ALA A 47 3.89 4.16 12.90
C ALA A 47 3.24 5.24 12.04
N LEU A 48 2.00 5.01 11.58
CA LEU A 48 1.27 6.02 10.81
C LEU A 48 1.14 7.32 11.61
N GLU A 49 0.65 7.27 12.85
CA GLU A 49 0.53 8.46 13.71
C GLU A 49 1.88 9.18 13.86
N PHE A 50 2.98 8.45 14.02
CA PHE A 50 4.31 9.04 14.13
C PHE A 50 4.68 9.89 12.90
N PHE A 51 4.34 9.44 11.69
CA PHE A 51 4.54 10.20 10.46
C PHE A 51 3.55 11.35 10.33
N LEU A 52 2.27 11.15 10.66
CA LEU A 52 1.25 12.21 10.59
C LEU A 52 1.64 13.42 11.46
N GLN A 53 2.15 13.17 12.68
CA GLN A 53 2.67 14.21 13.59
C GLN A 53 3.89 14.99 13.03
N ARG A 54 4.49 14.53 11.92
CA ARG A 54 5.64 15.14 11.24
C ARG A 54 5.29 15.75 9.88
N GLY A 55 4.00 16.01 9.66
CA GLY A 55 3.49 16.67 8.46
C GLY A 55 3.43 15.77 7.23
N TYR A 56 3.47 14.45 7.41
CA TYR A 56 3.12 13.52 6.34
C TYR A 56 1.60 13.39 6.25
N ILE A 57 1.12 13.08 5.05
CA ILE A 57 -0.20 12.45 4.87
C ILE A 57 0.03 10.96 4.62
N GLY A 58 -0.93 10.10 4.96
CA GLY A 58 -0.74 8.69 4.72
C GLY A 58 -1.91 7.84 5.19
N THR A 59 -1.80 6.55 4.92
CA THR A 59 -2.78 5.56 5.34
C THR A 59 -2.12 4.22 5.67
N CYS A 60 -2.80 3.47 6.54
CA CYS A 60 -2.45 2.12 6.96
C CYS A 60 -3.47 1.17 6.36
N CYS A 61 -3.35 0.90 5.06
CA CYS A 61 -4.32 0.13 4.29
C CYS A 61 -3.64 -0.79 3.25
N GLU A 62 -2.41 -1.23 3.53
CA GLU A 62 -1.62 -2.07 2.63
C GLU A 62 -1.64 -1.51 1.19
N GLY A 63 -1.98 -2.35 0.20
CA GLY A 63 -2.08 -1.96 -1.20
C GLY A 63 -3.32 -1.15 -1.56
N GLY A 64 -4.22 -0.88 -0.62
CA GLY A 64 -5.50 -0.20 -0.83
C GLY A 64 -5.41 1.07 -1.69
N PRO A 65 -4.53 2.04 -1.37
CA PRO A 65 -4.34 3.24 -2.17
C PRO A 65 -4.00 2.97 -3.63
N LEU A 66 -3.05 2.05 -3.88
CA LEU A 66 -2.63 1.72 -5.24
C LEU A 66 -3.73 0.99 -6.00
N LEU A 67 -4.43 0.04 -5.36
CA LEU A 67 -5.53 -0.69 -5.99
C LEU A 67 -6.69 0.25 -6.35
N LEU A 68 -7.03 1.18 -5.45
CA LEU A 68 -8.05 2.19 -5.72
C LEU A 68 -7.60 3.17 -6.80
N LEU A 69 -6.33 3.58 -6.84
CA LEU A 69 -5.77 4.40 -7.91
C LEU A 69 -5.93 3.71 -9.27
N LEU A 70 -5.39 2.49 -9.40
CA LEU A 70 -5.43 1.74 -10.65
C LEU A 70 -6.87 1.52 -11.12
N LYS A 71 -7.78 1.17 -10.19
CA LYS A 71 -9.20 1.02 -10.49
C LYS A 71 -9.82 2.32 -10.98
N SER A 72 -9.52 3.45 -10.33
CA SER A 72 -10.05 4.77 -10.68
C SER A 72 -9.60 5.21 -12.08
N MET A 73 -8.34 4.93 -12.44
CA MET A 73 -7.79 5.27 -13.75
C MET A 73 -8.43 4.46 -14.90
N ILE A 74 -8.91 3.25 -14.64
CA ILE A 74 -9.56 2.39 -15.66
C ILE A 74 -11.08 2.31 -15.50
N PHE A 75 -11.67 3.06 -14.56
CA PHE A 75 -13.04 2.85 -14.10
C PHE A 75 -14.08 3.00 -15.20
N ARG A 76 -13.97 4.02 -16.05
CA ARG A 76 -14.90 4.20 -17.19
C ARG A 76 -14.89 3.02 -18.15
N PHE A 77 -13.71 2.45 -18.39
CA PHE A 77 -13.61 1.25 -19.22
C PHE A 77 -14.23 0.03 -18.52
N LEU A 78 -14.04 -0.13 -17.21
CA LEU A 78 -14.71 -1.17 -16.41
C LEU A 78 -16.23 -1.06 -16.47
N VAL A 79 -16.79 0.14 -16.33
CA VAL A 79 -18.24 0.36 -16.46
C VAL A 79 -18.73 -0.04 -17.86
N LYS A 80 -18.00 0.37 -18.91
CA LYS A 80 -18.37 0.06 -20.31
C LYS A 80 -18.39 -1.44 -20.61
N ILE A 81 -17.50 -2.23 -20.01
CA ILE A 81 -17.40 -3.67 -20.27
C ILE A 81 -18.12 -4.53 -19.22
N ASN A 82 -18.79 -3.90 -18.26
CA ASN A 82 -19.50 -4.59 -17.20
C ASN A 82 -20.63 -5.46 -17.78
N ILE A 83 -20.54 -6.78 -17.55
CA ILE A 83 -21.48 -7.76 -18.14
C ILE A 83 -22.90 -7.56 -17.60
N PHE A 84 -23.04 -7.12 -16.36
CA PHE A 84 -24.34 -6.89 -15.72
C PHE A 84 -24.95 -5.55 -16.09
N GLN A 85 -24.22 -4.70 -16.82
CA GLN A 85 -24.61 -3.31 -17.12
C GLN A 85 -24.97 -2.52 -15.85
N ASP A 86 -24.37 -2.92 -14.71
CA ASP A 86 -24.60 -2.33 -13.41
C ASP A 86 -23.36 -1.55 -12.96
N ARG A 87 -23.52 -0.25 -12.79
CA ARG A 87 -22.47 0.64 -12.33
C ARG A 87 -22.08 0.34 -10.88
N THR A 88 -23.02 -0.11 -10.05
CA THR A 88 -22.76 -0.50 -8.67
C THR A 88 -21.86 -1.72 -8.60
N ASP A 89 -22.08 -2.73 -9.47
CA ASP A 89 -21.17 -3.86 -9.60
C ASP A 89 -19.75 -3.42 -10.01
N ALA A 90 -19.62 -2.50 -10.97
CA ALA A 90 -18.33 -1.94 -11.35
C ALA A 90 -17.63 -1.23 -10.17
N ILE A 91 -18.38 -0.54 -9.30
CA ILE A 91 -17.88 0.13 -8.09
C ILE A 91 -17.46 -0.87 -7.01
N GLN A 92 -18.26 -1.89 -6.73
CA GLN A 92 -18.03 -2.78 -5.58
C GLN A 92 -17.06 -3.92 -5.90
N ARG A 93 -17.05 -4.43 -7.13
CA ARG A 93 -16.20 -5.57 -7.49
C ARG A 93 -14.73 -5.18 -7.42
N PHE A 94 -13.94 -5.96 -6.68
CA PHE A 94 -12.52 -5.70 -6.50
C PHE A 94 -11.74 -5.72 -7.82
N LEU A 95 -10.62 -4.98 -7.86
CA LEU A 95 -9.80 -4.83 -9.05
C LEU A 95 -9.29 -6.19 -9.55
N GLU A 96 -8.81 -7.06 -8.66
CA GLU A 96 -8.32 -8.39 -9.04
C GLU A 96 -9.38 -9.23 -9.75
N ALA A 97 -10.64 -9.18 -9.27
CA ALA A 97 -11.74 -9.91 -9.88
C ALA A 97 -12.07 -9.35 -11.27
N GLN A 98 -12.12 -8.02 -11.41
CA GLN A 98 -12.34 -7.35 -12.69
C GLN A 98 -11.25 -7.71 -13.72
N LEU A 99 -9.97 -7.69 -13.30
CA LEU A 99 -8.84 -8.03 -14.18
C LEU A 99 -8.81 -9.53 -14.55
N THR A 100 -9.23 -10.42 -13.65
CA THR A 100 -9.37 -11.84 -13.94
C THR A 100 -10.50 -12.11 -14.94
N ILE A 101 -11.68 -11.53 -14.74
CA ILE A 101 -12.84 -11.69 -15.63
C ILE A 101 -12.49 -11.18 -17.04
N HIS A 102 -11.80 -10.04 -17.12
CA HIS A 102 -11.47 -9.37 -18.37
C HIS A 102 -10.00 -9.56 -18.81
N LYS A 103 -9.37 -10.70 -18.49
CA LYS A 103 -7.94 -10.96 -18.77
C LYS A 103 -7.54 -10.76 -20.23
N ASN A 104 -8.45 -11.02 -21.17
CA ASN A 104 -8.24 -10.83 -22.60
C ASN A 104 -8.28 -9.36 -23.07
N LYS A 105 -8.60 -8.40 -22.17
CA LYS A 105 -8.67 -6.96 -22.45
C LYS A 105 -7.43 -6.20 -21.98
N LYS A 106 -6.30 -6.90 -21.73
CA LYS A 106 -5.05 -6.30 -21.23
C LYS A 106 -4.64 -5.04 -21.99
N LYS A 107 -4.62 -5.09 -23.33
CA LYS A 107 -4.24 -3.92 -24.16
C LYS A 107 -5.12 -2.70 -23.91
N GLN A 108 -6.43 -2.91 -23.75
CA GLN A 108 -7.40 -1.84 -23.50
C GLN A 108 -7.26 -1.24 -22.10
N PHE A 109 -6.96 -2.07 -21.08
CA PHE A 109 -6.65 -1.57 -19.74
C PHE A 109 -5.40 -0.70 -19.72
N ILE A 110 -4.32 -1.15 -20.38
CA ILE A 110 -3.10 -0.35 -20.49
C ILE A 110 -3.35 0.95 -21.26
N SER A 111 -4.11 0.90 -22.36
CA SER A 111 -4.53 2.10 -23.09
C SER A 111 -5.35 3.05 -22.21
N SER A 112 -6.20 2.52 -21.33
CA SER A 112 -7.01 3.33 -20.41
C SER A 112 -6.13 4.06 -19.38
N ILE A 113 -5.11 3.38 -18.82
CA ILE A 113 -4.11 4.02 -17.95
C ILE A 113 -3.37 5.14 -18.69
N ILE A 114 -2.92 4.89 -19.92
CA ILE A 114 -2.16 5.87 -20.71
C ILE A 114 -2.98 7.13 -21.00
N GLN A 115 -4.29 6.96 -21.21
CA GLN A 115 -5.23 8.06 -21.50
C GLN A 115 -5.87 8.66 -20.25
N ALA A 116 -5.65 8.08 -19.07
CA ALA A 116 -6.23 8.56 -17.83
C ALA A 116 -5.72 9.97 -17.55
N ASN A 117 -6.66 10.90 -17.35
CA ASN A 117 -6.34 12.24 -16.90
C ASN A 117 -6.57 12.35 -15.39
N ARG A 118 -5.84 13.27 -14.76
CA ARG A 118 -5.82 13.44 -13.30
C ARG A 118 -7.20 13.76 -12.74
N ASN A 119 -7.92 14.72 -13.33
CA ASN A 119 -9.24 15.15 -12.85
C ASN A 119 -10.29 14.03 -12.95
N GLU A 120 -10.32 13.30 -14.05
CA GLU A 120 -11.18 12.13 -14.20
C GLU A 120 -10.82 11.02 -13.21
N THR A 121 -9.53 10.82 -12.92
CA THR A 121 -9.10 9.84 -11.92
C THR A 121 -9.60 10.24 -10.53
N ILE A 122 -9.57 11.54 -10.19
CA ILE A 122 -10.14 12.06 -8.94
C ILE A 122 -11.64 11.82 -8.88
N ASP A 123 -12.38 12.19 -9.93
CA ASP A 123 -13.83 12.05 -9.98
C ASP A 123 -14.24 10.58 -9.86
N ASN A 124 -13.55 9.68 -10.58
CA ASN A 124 -13.76 8.25 -10.49
C ASN A 124 -13.43 7.71 -9.08
N PHE A 125 -12.34 8.17 -8.47
CA PHE A 125 -11.99 7.79 -7.10
C PHE A 125 -13.08 8.21 -6.10
N ARG A 126 -13.53 9.46 -6.16
CA ARG A 126 -14.60 9.99 -5.30
C ARG A 126 -15.87 9.19 -5.44
N GLU A 127 -16.25 8.86 -6.68
CA GLU A 127 -17.43 8.04 -6.95
C GLU A 127 -17.29 6.63 -6.37
N ILE A 128 -16.17 5.96 -6.62
CA ILE A 128 -15.89 4.61 -6.09
C ILE A 128 -15.89 4.61 -4.56
N TYR A 129 -15.23 5.59 -3.95
CA TYR A 129 -15.02 5.67 -2.49
C TYR A 129 -16.24 6.21 -1.73
N ALA A 130 -17.21 6.84 -2.42
CA ALA A 130 -18.50 7.22 -1.83
C ALA A 130 -19.37 5.99 -1.49
N ASN A 131 -19.11 4.83 -2.10
CA ASN A 131 -19.80 3.59 -1.77
C ASN A 131 -19.35 3.04 -0.41
N SER A 132 -20.31 2.76 0.48
CA SER A 132 -20.04 2.32 1.87
C SER A 132 -19.22 1.04 1.94
N PHE A 133 -19.53 0.04 1.11
CA PHE A 133 -18.78 -1.22 1.07
C PHE A 133 -17.30 -0.99 0.74
N VAL A 134 -17.02 -0.15 -0.25
CA VAL A 134 -15.64 0.18 -0.65
C VAL A 134 -14.93 0.96 0.45
N LYS A 135 -15.60 1.95 1.04
CA LYS A 135 -15.06 2.77 2.11
C LYS A 135 -14.73 1.97 3.36
N ASP A 136 -15.57 1.00 3.71
CA ASP A 136 -15.36 0.11 4.86
C ASP A 136 -14.19 -0.84 4.64
N TYR A 137 -14.04 -1.37 3.43
CA TYR A 137 -12.93 -2.25 3.08
C TYR A 137 -11.59 -1.51 3.02
N TYR A 138 -11.55 -0.32 2.40
CA TYR A 138 -10.35 0.50 2.24
C TYR A 138 -10.35 1.70 3.21
N LYS A 139 -10.58 1.41 4.48
CA LYS A 139 -10.79 2.44 5.51
C LYS A 139 -9.57 3.36 5.64
N GLY A 140 -9.81 4.67 5.59
CA GLY A 140 -8.79 5.68 5.82
C GLY A 140 -7.90 5.98 4.62
N VAL A 141 -8.22 5.47 3.43
CA VAL A 141 -7.59 5.93 2.18
C VAL A 141 -8.17 7.30 1.83
N SER A 142 -7.32 8.32 1.70
CA SER A 142 -7.73 9.66 1.29
C SER A 142 -7.40 9.93 -0.18
N GLU A 143 -8.11 10.90 -0.77
CA GLU A 143 -7.81 11.41 -2.11
C GLU A 143 -6.36 11.87 -2.24
N ASP A 144 -5.85 12.60 -1.24
CA ASP A 144 -4.49 13.14 -1.27
C ASP A 144 -3.42 12.05 -1.36
N VAL A 145 -3.63 10.90 -0.70
CA VAL A 145 -2.68 9.77 -0.80
C VAL A 145 -2.76 9.11 -2.17
N VAL A 146 -3.97 8.92 -2.71
CA VAL A 146 -4.20 8.33 -4.03
C VAL A 146 -3.62 9.23 -5.13
N MET A 147 -3.76 10.55 -5.00
CA MET A 147 -3.20 11.52 -5.93
C MET A 147 -1.70 11.71 -5.76
N GLY A 148 -1.17 11.61 -4.53
CA GLY A 148 0.27 11.54 -4.30
C GLY A 148 0.91 10.34 -5.02
N LEU A 149 0.24 9.18 -5.04
CA LEU A 149 0.66 8.03 -5.86
C LEU A 149 0.60 8.32 -7.36
N TYR A 150 -0.49 8.92 -7.83
CA TYR A 150 -0.64 9.29 -9.24
C TYR A 150 0.52 10.21 -9.69
N ASP A 151 0.75 11.28 -8.92
CA ASP A 151 1.73 12.32 -9.25
C ASP A 151 3.17 11.81 -9.10
N SER A 152 3.46 10.99 -8.07
CA SER A 152 4.82 10.48 -7.82
C SER A 152 5.24 9.32 -8.73
N LEU A 153 4.32 8.43 -9.10
CA LEU A 153 4.66 7.27 -9.93
C LEU A 153 4.58 7.60 -11.43
N GLY A 154 3.63 8.45 -11.82
CA GLY A 154 3.39 8.83 -13.19
C GLY A 154 2.82 7.69 -14.06
N ILE A 155 2.28 8.07 -15.22
CA ILE A 155 1.50 7.19 -16.10
C ILE A 155 2.30 5.98 -16.59
N LYS A 156 3.59 6.16 -16.93
CA LYS A 156 4.42 5.08 -17.47
C LYS A 156 4.54 3.95 -16.45
N LEU A 157 4.95 4.26 -15.23
CA LEU A 157 5.14 3.26 -14.18
C LEU A 157 3.80 2.64 -13.75
N LEU A 158 2.74 3.43 -13.63
CA LEU A 158 1.40 2.90 -13.33
C LEU A 158 0.92 1.90 -14.40
N SER A 159 1.26 2.12 -15.67
CA SER A 159 0.93 1.19 -16.76
C SER A 159 1.74 -0.11 -16.67
N GLU A 160 3.01 -0.04 -16.27
CA GLU A 160 3.86 -1.21 -16.04
C GLU A 160 3.37 -2.02 -14.83
N ILE A 161 3.05 -1.35 -13.72
CA ILE A 161 2.47 -1.97 -12.52
C ILE A 161 1.17 -2.69 -12.87
N LEU A 162 0.23 -2.03 -13.56
CA LEU A 162 -1.02 -2.69 -13.96
C LEU A 162 -0.76 -3.90 -14.87
N SER A 163 0.15 -3.76 -15.84
CA SER A 163 0.52 -4.83 -16.76
C SER A 163 1.06 -6.06 -16.02
N ARG A 164 1.89 -5.85 -14.99
CA ARG A 164 2.41 -6.92 -14.12
C ARG A 164 1.31 -7.48 -13.23
N PHE A 165 0.50 -6.64 -12.60
CA PHE A 165 -0.61 -7.07 -11.75
C PHE A 165 -1.58 -8.00 -12.49
N MET A 166 -1.86 -7.71 -13.77
CA MET A 166 -2.72 -8.53 -14.61
C MET A 166 -2.20 -9.95 -14.89
N THR A 167 -0.93 -10.27 -14.64
CA THR A 167 -0.41 -11.63 -14.87
C THR A 167 -0.87 -12.61 -13.79
N ASP A 168 -1.11 -12.13 -12.56
CA ASP A 168 -1.66 -12.93 -11.48
C ASP A 168 -2.42 -12.05 -10.45
N PRO A 169 -3.61 -11.53 -10.81
CA PRO A 169 -4.29 -10.51 -10.03
C PRO A 169 -4.56 -10.90 -8.58
N TYR A 170 -4.95 -12.16 -8.33
CA TYR A 170 -5.28 -12.62 -6.98
C TYR A 170 -4.05 -12.82 -6.11
N SER A 171 -2.90 -13.22 -6.69
CA SER A 171 -1.65 -13.28 -5.95
C SER A 171 -1.09 -11.91 -5.59
N TYR A 172 -1.32 -10.91 -6.44
CA TYR A 172 -0.76 -9.57 -6.26
C TYR A 172 -1.67 -8.60 -5.51
N ARG A 173 -2.90 -8.98 -5.16
CA ARG A 173 -3.80 -8.15 -4.35
C ARG A 173 -3.34 -7.97 -2.90
N ALA A 174 -2.42 -8.80 -2.42
CA ALA A 174 -2.00 -8.87 -1.02
C ALA A 174 -0.47 -8.90 -0.88
N GLY A 175 0.02 -8.48 0.30
CA GLY A 175 1.46 -8.39 0.60
C GLY A 175 2.10 -7.06 0.23
N TRP A 176 1.29 -6.06 -0.11
CA TRP A 176 1.77 -4.68 -0.25
C TRP A 176 2.16 -4.09 1.11
N PRO A 177 3.10 -3.14 1.15
CA PRO A 177 3.58 -2.56 2.41
C PRO A 177 2.46 -1.93 3.24
N ASP A 178 2.53 -2.07 4.57
CA ASP A 178 1.48 -1.66 5.50
C ASP A 178 1.05 -0.19 5.34
N LEU A 179 2.03 0.69 5.14
CA LEU A 179 1.81 2.13 5.00
C LEU A 179 2.14 2.62 3.61
N THR A 180 1.29 3.54 3.13
CA THR A 180 1.61 4.48 2.06
C THR A 180 1.58 5.88 2.67
N ILE A 181 2.72 6.56 2.66
CA ILE A 181 2.83 7.95 3.13
C ILE A 181 3.28 8.85 1.98
N VAL A 182 2.90 10.13 2.05
CA VAL A 182 3.28 11.16 1.09
C VAL A 182 3.73 12.40 1.85
N LYS A 183 4.82 13.00 1.38
CA LYS A 183 5.29 14.31 1.82
C LYS A 183 6.03 14.97 0.68
N ASP A 184 5.84 16.27 0.50
CA ASP A 184 6.48 17.05 -0.56
C ASP A 184 6.31 16.42 -1.97
N ASN A 185 5.10 15.90 -2.23
CA ASN A 185 4.72 15.20 -3.47
C ASN A 185 5.54 13.93 -3.78
N GLN A 186 6.19 13.35 -2.77
CA GLN A 186 6.92 12.09 -2.88
C GLN A 186 6.24 11.02 -2.05
N ILE A 187 6.01 9.86 -2.66
CA ILE A 187 5.47 8.70 -1.96
C ILE A 187 6.58 7.94 -1.25
N THR A 188 6.23 7.26 -0.16
CA THR A 188 7.06 6.22 0.43
C THR A 188 6.19 5.09 0.93
N LEU A 189 6.57 3.87 0.56
CA LEU A 189 5.95 2.64 1.01
C LEU A 189 6.73 2.11 2.22
N ILE A 190 6.03 1.73 3.28
CA ILE A 190 6.69 1.28 4.52
C ILE A 190 6.08 -0.04 4.95
N GLU A 191 6.92 -1.06 5.04
CA GLU A 191 6.59 -2.30 5.73
C GLU A 191 6.95 -2.14 7.20
N VAL A 192 6.00 -2.35 8.10
CA VAL A 192 6.21 -2.25 9.54
C VAL A 192 6.46 -3.64 10.11
N LYS A 193 7.53 -3.77 10.90
CA LYS A 193 7.89 -5.01 11.57
C LYS A 193 8.06 -4.79 13.05
N THR A 194 7.83 -5.83 13.84
CA THR A 194 8.23 -5.84 15.25
C THR A 194 9.31 -6.89 15.45
N THR A 195 8.90 -8.09 15.81
CA THR A 195 9.77 -9.28 15.93
C THR A 195 9.52 -10.30 14.82
N ASP A 196 8.56 -10.03 13.94
CA ASP A 196 8.16 -10.89 12.84
C ASP A 196 9.04 -10.71 11.60
N ALA A 197 8.96 -11.69 10.70
CA ALA A 197 9.72 -11.77 9.47
C ALA A 197 8.82 -11.51 8.26
N PHE A 198 9.40 -11.32 7.08
CA PHE A 198 8.62 -11.20 5.85
C PHE A 198 7.81 -12.47 5.55
N HIS A 199 6.54 -12.27 5.18
CA HIS A 199 5.71 -13.29 4.57
C HIS A 199 6.02 -13.47 3.08
N ASP A 200 5.71 -14.64 2.53
CA ASP A 200 5.97 -14.95 1.11
C ASP A 200 5.24 -14.00 0.14
N SER A 201 4.07 -13.50 0.51
CA SER A 201 3.35 -12.46 -0.26
C SER A 201 4.12 -11.15 -0.31
N GLN A 202 4.71 -10.73 0.81
CA GLN A 202 5.52 -9.50 0.90
C GLN A 202 6.81 -9.63 0.09
N LEU A 203 7.50 -10.77 0.21
CA LEU A 203 8.68 -11.07 -0.60
C LEU A 203 8.38 -11.03 -2.10
N ARG A 204 7.18 -11.48 -2.49
CA ARG A 204 6.72 -11.43 -3.87
C ARG A 204 6.52 -9.99 -4.33
N ILE A 205 5.81 -9.15 -3.57
CA ILE A 205 5.63 -7.73 -3.94
C ILE A 205 6.97 -6.99 -4.01
N ILE A 206 7.89 -7.27 -3.09
CA ILE A 206 9.23 -6.67 -3.09
C ILE A 206 9.97 -7.01 -4.40
N LYS A 207 9.99 -8.29 -4.78
CA LYS A 207 10.73 -8.77 -5.95
C LYS A 207 10.06 -8.41 -7.28
N ASP A 208 8.73 -8.37 -7.32
CA ASP A 208 7.99 -8.24 -8.57
C ASP A 208 7.59 -6.78 -8.88
N PHE A 209 7.53 -5.91 -7.88
CA PHE A 209 7.12 -4.52 -8.04
C PHE A 209 8.13 -3.53 -7.46
N ILE A 210 8.53 -3.68 -6.19
CA ILE A 210 9.34 -2.65 -5.52
C ILE A 210 10.73 -2.56 -6.15
N GLN A 211 11.47 -3.67 -6.25
CA GLN A 211 12.83 -3.68 -6.78
C GLN A 211 12.88 -3.37 -8.29
N PRO A 212 12.06 -3.99 -9.17
CA PRO A 212 12.15 -3.74 -10.61
C PRO A 212 11.83 -2.29 -11.00
N HIS A 213 10.97 -1.62 -10.23
CA HIS A 213 10.55 -0.25 -10.49
C HIS A 213 11.19 0.78 -9.55
N SER A 214 12.10 0.36 -8.67
CA SER A 214 12.75 1.22 -7.67
C SER A 214 11.73 2.06 -6.87
N LEU A 215 10.61 1.43 -6.46
CA LEU A 215 9.61 2.12 -5.66
C LEU A 215 10.24 2.56 -4.33
N PRO A 216 10.05 3.83 -3.89
CA PRO A 216 10.52 4.30 -2.60
C PRO A 216 9.97 3.42 -1.47
N PHE A 217 10.85 2.64 -0.86
CA PHE A 217 10.47 1.60 0.10
C PHE A 217 11.55 1.43 1.17
N PHE A 218 11.10 1.27 2.42
CA PHE A 218 11.96 0.77 3.50
C PHE A 218 11.14 -0.04 4.51
N VAL A 219 11.85 -0.81 5.32
CA VAL A 219 11.28 -1.54 6.46
C VAL A 219 11.45 -0.70 7.71
N LEU A 220 10.37 -0.47 8.45
CA LEU A 220 10.39 0.17 9.75
C LEU A 220 10.22 -0.87 10.85
N GLN A 221 11.29 -1.17 11.58
CA GLN A 221 11.18 -2.01 12.76
C GLN A 221 10.83 -1.16 13.98
N ILE A 222 9.65 -1.38 14.55
CA ILE A 222 9.27 -0.80 15.83
C ILE A 222 9.87 -1.61 16.95
N VAL A 223 10.71 -0.96 17.75
CA VAL A 223 11.33 -1.51 18.94
C VAL A 223 10.75 -0.85 20.19
N LYS A 224 10.70 -1.58 21.30
CA LYS A 224 10.26 -1.01 22.58
C LYS A 224 11.30 -0.01 23.07
N ALA A 225 10.88 1.22 23.35
CA ALA A 225 11.75 2.22 23.94
C ALA A 225 12.21 1.81 25.36
N PRO A 226 13.48 2.06 25.73
CA PRO A 226 14.06 1.62 27.00
C PRO A 226 13.63 2.45 28.24
N GLY A 227 12.75 3.46 28.13
CA GLY A 227 12.34 4.30 29.26
C GLY A 227 11.15 5.22 28.94
N PRO A 228 10.67 6.03 29.91
CA PRO A 228 9.56 6.95 29.69
C PRO A 228 9.97 8.08 28.73
N VAL A 229 9.15 8.21 27.67
CA VAL A 229 9.06 9.24 26.62
C VAL A 229 10.15 10.33 26.66
N ALA A 230 11.22 10.14 25.89
CA ALA A 230 12.12 11.22 25.50
C ALA A 230 12.20 11.26 23.97
N ASN A 231 12.10 12.45 23.39
CA ASN A 231 12.15 12.75 21.95
C ASN A 231 13.01 11.75 21.13
N TYR A 232 12.38 10.73 20.56
CA TYR A 232 13.10 9.73 19.77
C TYR A 232 13.36 10.30 18.37
N ALA A 233 14.65 10.44 18.07
CA ALA A 233 15.13 10.75 16.73
C ALA A 233 14.86 9.55 15.80
N PHE A 234 14.38 9.85 14.60
CA PHE A 234 14.36 8.91 13.48
C PHE A 234 15.80 8.81 12.98
N GLN A 235 16.45 7.66 13.18
CA GLN A 235 17.77 7.36 12.61
C GLN A 235 17.61 6.32 11.50
#